data_AF-A0A2S3U0X6-F1
#
_entry.id   AF-A0A2S3U0X6-F1
#
_cell.length_a   1.000
_cell.length_b   1.000
_cell.length_c   1.000
_cell.angle_alpha   90.00
_cell.angle_beta   90.00
_cell.angle_gamma   90.00
#
_symmetry.space_group_name_H-M   'P 1'
#
loop_
_entity.id
_entity.type
_entity.pdbx_description
1 polymer ?
#
loop_
_entity_poly.entity_id
_entity_poly.type
_entity_poly.pdbx_seq_one_letter_code
_entity_poly.pdbx_strand_id
1 'polypeptide(L)'
;MTRTGILDPANRGIYMDYDATVPGPVAKTTDDVIEALQHIDTVKVTYQNKMTDFYDRFCQYGRAGDATKRLTEAMLNLKPISQDSVVSHLIGNKLTRLFKLTNLQSQLLNALGQKLPKKNIAIFESFFGRQYSDNPKAIYDYMKANYPQIKAYWNVNKDYEQYFIDHQIPYVTRFSFLK
;
A
#
# COMPACT_ATOMS: atom_id res chain seq x y z
N MET A 1 39.14 -6.54 -6.45
CA MET A 1 38.32 -5.98 -7.54
C MET A 1 36.95 -5.61 -6.98
N THR A 2 36.83 -4.38 -6.50
CA THR A 2 35.62 -3.83 -5.88
C THR A 2 34.73 -3.27 -6.98
N ARG A 3 33.60 -3.91 -7.27
CA ARG A 3 32.56 -3.37 -8.17
C ARG A 3 31.83 -2.24 -7.44
N THR A 4 32.21 -1.00 -7.71
CA THR A 4 31.46 0.20 -7.33
C THR A 4 30.20 0.29 -8.17
N GLY A 5 29.08 -0.16 -7.61
CA GLY A 5 27.76 -0.16 -8.25
C GLY A 5 27.01 1.17 -8.15
N ILE A 6 27.69 2.32 -8.23
CA ILE A 6 27.03 3.62 -8.09
C ILE A 6 27.57 4.61 -9.14
N LEU A 7 26.68 4.90 -10.11
CA LEU A 7 26.64 6.06 -11.02
C LEU A 7 27.63 6.06 -12.19
N ASP A 8 27.22 5.43 -13.29
CA ASP A 8 27.63 5.86 -14.63
C ASP A 8 26.95 7.22 -14.94
N PRO A 9 27.71 8.30 -15.21
CA PRO A 9 27.15 9.62 -15.54
C PRO A 9 26.24 9.62 -16.79
N ALA A 10 26.38 8.63 -17.68
CA ALA A 10 25.52 8.49 -18.85
C ALA A 10 24.12 7.96 -18.48
N ASN A 11 23.99 7.24 -17.36
CA ASN A 11 22.74 6.67 -16.87
C ASN A 11 22.29 7.44 -15.61
N ARG A 12 21.41 8.44 -15.82
CA ARG A 12 20.87 9.41 -14.86
C ARG A 12 20.20 8.80 -13.60
N GLY A 13 20.95 8.14 -12.74
CA GLY A 13 20.47 7.66 -11.44
C GLY A 13 19.56 6.42 -11.50
N ILE A 14 19.76 5.52 -12.47
CA ILE A 14 19.03 4.25 -12.52
C ILE A 14 19.72 3.25 -11.58
N TYR A 15 18.94 2.59 -10.71
CA TYR A 15 19.45 1.64 -9.71
C TYR A 15 20.03 0.35 -10.29
N MET A 16 19.82 0.08 -11.58
CA MET A 16 20.17 -1.17 -12.24
C MET A 16 20.66 -0.91 -13.66
N ASP A 17 21.56 -1.78 -14.13
CA ASP A 17 21.95 -1.85 -15.53
C ASP A 17 20.76 -2.36 -16.35
N TYR A 18 20.12 -1.47 -17.09
CA TYR A 18 18.86 -1.75 -17.79
C TYR A 18 19.06 -2.80 -18.90
N ASP A 19 20.05 -2.61 -19.77
CA ASP A 19 20.31 -3.50 -20.92
C ASP A 19 20.68 -4.93 -20.47
N ALA A 20 21.40 -5.04 -19.35
CA ALA A 20 21.73 -6.32 -18.76
C ALA A 20 20.51 -6.98 -18.09
N THR A 21 19.65 -6.20 -17.43
CA THR A 21 18.66 -6.72 -16.48
C THR A 21 17.30 -7.02 -17.10
N VAL A 22 16.86 -6.29 -18.13
CA VAL A 22 15.49 -6.46 -18.66
C VAL A 22 15.21 -7.86 -19.22
N PRO A 23 13.99 -8.39 -19.06
CA PRO A 23 13.64 -9.77 -19.44
C PRO A 23 13.30 -9.95 -20.92
N GLY A 24 13.77 -9.07 -21.80
CA GLY A 24 13.37 -9.05 -23.21
C GLY A 24 14.28 -8.18 -24.09
N PRO A 25 13.97 -8.09 -25.40
CA PRO A 25 14.71 -7.22 -26.31
C PRO A 25 14.52 -5.75 -25.96
N VAL A 26 15.58 -4.95 -26.13
CA VAL A 26 15.52 -3.49 -26.03
C VAL A 26 15.32 -2.92 -27.43
N ALA A 27 14.07 -2.64 -27.77
CA ALA A 27 13.71 -1.99 -29.03
C ALA A 27 14.05 -0.49 -28.97
N LYS A 28 14.69 0.04 -30.01
CA LYS A 28 15.08 1.46 -30.12
C LYS A 28 14.23 2.22 -31.12
N THR A 29 13.59 1.51 -32.04
CA THR A 29 12.70 2.07 -33.06
C THR A 29 11.31 1.44 -33.00
N THR A 30 10.33 2.06 -33.66
CA THR A 30 8.99 1.47 -33.82
C THR A 30 9.03 0.19 -34.64
N ASP A 31 9.90 0.10 -35.65
CA ASP A 31 10.04 -1.08 -36.48
C ASP A 31 10.57 -2.27 -35.66
N ASP A 32 11.54 -2.04 -34.77
CA ASP A 32 12.05 -3.08 -33.84
C ASP A 32 10.91 -3.66 -32.97
N VAL A 33 9.98 -2.80 -32.52
CA VAL A 33 8.81 -3.23 -31.73
C VAL A 33 7.87 -4.07 -32.59
N ILE A 34 7.57 -3.62 -33.81
CA ILE A 34 6.69 -4.33 -34.75
C ILE A 34 7.27 -5.71 -35.06
N GLU A 35 8.57 -5.78 -35.37
CA GLU A 35 9.25 -7.04 -35.66
C GLU A 35 9.21 -8.01 -34.47
N ALA A 36 9.48 -7.51 -33.25
CA ALA A 36 9.43 -8.32 -32.03
C ALA A 36 8.03 -8.87 -31.75
N LEU A 37 6.98 -8.07 -32.01
CA LEU A 37 5.58 -8.50 -31.84
C LEU A 37 5.15 -9.51 -32.90
N GLN A 38 5.59 -9.35 -34.16
CA GLN A 38 5.32 -10.31 -35.23
C GLN A 38 5.97 -11.69 -34.94
N HIS A 39 7.08 -11.71 -34.22
CA HIS A 39 7.84 -12.92 -33.88
C HIS A 39 7.80 -13.23 -32.38
N ILE A 40 6.68 -12.96 -31.71
CA ILE A 40 6.58 -13.01 -30.24
C ILE A 40 6.92 -14.39 -29.64
N ASP A 41 6.59 -15.48 -30.35
CA ASP A 41 6.91 -16.84 -29.91
C ASP A 41 8.41 -17.09 -29.94
N THR A 42 9.09 -16.62 -30.98
CA THR A 42 10.56 -16.66 -31.08
C THR A 42 11.18 -15.82 -29.97
N VAL A 43 10.70 -14.58 -29.76
CA VAL A 43 11.18 -13.70 -28.68
C VAL A 43 11.06 -14.38 -27.32
N LYS A 44 9.92 -15.02 -27.05
CA LYS A 44 9.68 -15.72 -25.79
C LYS A 44 10.70 -16.83 -25.56
N VAL A 45 11.03 -17.63 -26.58
CA VAL A 45 12.04 -18.69 -26.49
C VAL A 45 13.44 -18.09 -26.33
N THR A 46 13.81 -17.12 -27.17
CA THR A 46 15.13 -16.47 -27.16
C THR A 46 15.45 -15.84 -25.80
N TYR A 47 14.47 -15.20 -25.16
CA TYR A 47 14.66 -14.49 -23.90
C TYR A 47 14.19 -15.27 -22.67
N GLN A 48 13.83 -16.55 -22.81
CA GLN A 48 13.28 -17.35 -21.71
C GLN A 48 14.18 -17.34 -20.46
N ASN A 49 15.49 -17.52 -20.63
CA ASN A 49 16.43 -17.53 -19.51
C ASN A 49 16.53 -16.16 -18.81
N LYS A 50 16.52 -15.06 -19.57
CA LYS A 50 16.49 -13.70 -19.01
C LYS A 50 15.17 -13.43 -18.26
N MET A 51 14.05 -13.91 -18.81
CA MET A 51 12.75 -13.82 -18.14
C MET A 51 12.75 -14.58 -16.82
N THR A 52 13.27 -15.81 -16.79
CA THR A 52 13.40 -16.59 -15.55
C THR A 52 14.30 -15.91 -14.53
N ASP A 53 15.50 -15.45 -14.92
CA ASP A 53 16.42 -14.72 -14.01
C ASP A 53 15.76 -13.46 -13.44
N PHE A 54 15.10 -12.66 -14.28
CA PHE A 54 14.40 -11.47 -13.85
C PHE A 54 13.28 -11.81 -12.86
N TYR A 55 12.49 -12.84 -13.18
CA TYR A 55 11.41 -13.29 -12.32
C TYR A 55 11.94 -13.74 -10.95
N ASP A 56 13.03 -14.52 -10.92
CA ASP A 56 13.68 -15.00 -9.70
C ASP A 56 14.31 -13.91 -8.86
N ARG A 57 14.86 -12.88 -9.49
CA ARG A 57 15.50 -11.77 -8.77
C ARG A 57 14.48 -10.75 -8.24
N PHE A 58 13.49 -10.37 -9.05
CA PHE A 58 12.64 -9.22 -8.75
C PHE A 58 11.22 -9.60 -8.35
N CYS A 59 10.71 -10.73 -8.82
CA CYS A 59 9.35 -11.20 -8.53
C CYS A 59 9.35 -12.31 -7.47
N GLN A 60 10.33 -12.35 -6.56
CA GLN A 60 10.46 -13.38 -5.53
C GLN A 60 9.34 -13.34 -4.47
N TYR A 61 8.76 -12.17 -4.23
CA TYR A 61 7.69 -11.98 -3.24
C TYR A 61 6.32 -11.94 -3.90
N GLY A 62 5.29 -12.44 -3.21
CA GLY A 62 3.89 -12.36 -3.67
C GLY A 62 3.49 -13.36 -4.77
N ARG A 63 4.39 -14.27 -5.19
CA ARG A 63 4.11 -15.29 -6.23
C ARG A 63 2.91 -16.18 -5.93
N ALA A 64 2.66 -16.45 -4.65
CA ALA A 64 1.53 -17.27 -4.22
C ALA A 64 0.18 -16.53 -4.29
N GLY A 65 0.17 -15.23 -4.62
CA GLY A 65 -1.05 -14.41 -4.63
C GLY A 65 -1.67 -14.20 -3.25
N ASP A 66 -0.90 -14.47 -2.19
CA ASP A 66 -1.39 -14.54 -0.81
C ASP A 66 -1.00 -13.33 0.05
N ALA A 67 -0.46 -12.28 -0.56
CA ALA A 67 0.05 -11.10 0.15
C ALA A 67 -1.01 -10.45 1.05
N THR A 68 -2.23 -10.26 0.54
CA THR A 68 -3.35 -9.71 1.30
C THR A 68 -3.72 -10.55 2.50
N LYS A 69 -3.78 -11.88 2.32
CA LYS A 69 -4.02 -12.83 3.41
C LYS A 69 -2.93 -12.68 4.47
N ARG A 70 -1.66 -12.84 4.08
CA ARG A 70 -0.52 -12.78 5.01
C ARG A 70 -0.49 -11.48 5.80
N LEU A 71 -0.69 -10.35 5.12
CA LEU A 71 -0.72 -9.03 5.76
C LEU A 71 -1.88 -8.91 6.76
N THR A 72 -3.10 -9.31 6.34
CA THR A 72 -4.30 -9.18 7.18
C THR A 72 -4.20 -10.07 8.42
N GLU A 73 -3.81 -11.33 8.24
CA GLU A 73 -3.58 -12.28 9.32
C GLU A 73 -2.51 -11.77 10.29
N ALA A 74 -1.38 -11.27 9.76
CA ALA A 74 -0.35 -10.69 10.61
C ALA A 74 -0.90 -9.50 11.41
N MET A 75 -1.56 -8.56 10.74
CA MET A 75 -2.14 -7.35 11.35
C MET A 75 -3.13 -7.68 12.47
N LEU A 76 -4.03 -8.64 12.26
CA LEU A 76 -5.04 -9.02 13.25
C LEU A 76 -4.44 -9.77 14.44
N ASN A 77 -3.31 -10.46 14.24
CA ASN A 77 -2.61 -11.20 15.29
C ASN A 77 -1.55 -10.34 16.01
N LEU A 78 -1.29 -9.10 15.58
CA LEU A 78 -0.39 -8.19 16.28
C LEU A 78 -0.94 -7.92 17.68
N LYS A 79 -0.21 -8.37 18.70
CA LYS A 79 -0.38 -7.81 20.04
C LYS A 79 0.06 -6.35 19.97
N PRO A 80 -0.71 -5.40 20.50
CA PRO A 80 -0.30 -4.00 20.50
C PRO A 80 1.02 -3.89 21.27
N ILE A 81 2.11 -3.74 20.53
CA ILE A 81 3.39 -3.30 21.10
C ILE A 81 3.13 -1.87 21.56
N SER A 82 3.50 -1.52 22.79
CA SER A 82 3.49 -0.13 23.23
C SER A 82 4.36 0.66 22.26
N GLN A 83 3.72 1.35 21.31
CA GLN A 83 4.42 2.15 20.32
C GLN A 83 4.83 3.45 21.01
N ASP A 84 5.88 3.35 21.84
CA ASP A 84 6.53 4.51 22.42
C ASP A 84 7.15 5.29 21.26
N SER A 85 6.38 6.22 20.72
CA SER A 85 6.77 7.11 19.63
C SER A 85 7.80 8.16 20.12
N VAL A 86 8.60 7.84 21.14
CA VAL A 86 9.50 8.78 21.81
C VAL A 86 10.92 8.53 21.32
N VAL A 87 11.21 9.04 20.12
CA VAL A 87 12.58 9.41 19.76
C VAL A 87 13.05 10.41 20.83
N SER A 88 14.11 10.07 21.56
CA SER A 88 14.64 10.85 22.70
C SER A 88 15.04 12.28 22.36
N HIS A 89 15.32 12.57 21.08
CA HIS A 89 15.59 13.94 20.60
C HIS A 89 14.35 14.82 20.38
N LEU A 90 13.13 14.32 20.61
CA LEU A 90 11.89 15.10 20.52
C LEU A 90 11.38 15.68 21.84
N ILE A 91 12.11 15.58 22.97
CA ILE A 91 11.63 16.09 24.27
C ILE A 91 11.37 17.61 24.23
N GLY A 92 12.24 18.38 23.55
CA GLY A 92 12.03 19.82 23.34
C GLY A 92 10.79 20.14 22.48
N ASN A 93 10.54 19.32 21.46
CA ASN A 93 9.34 19.44 20.61
C ASN A 93 8.07 18.88 21.28
N LYS A 94 8.21 17.97 22.25
CA LYS A 94 7.12 17.46 23.09
C LYS A 94 6.63 18.54 24.04
N LEU A 95 7.50 19.34 24.65
CA LEU A 95 7.09 20.44 25.51
C LEU A 95 6.32 21.51 24.72
N THR A 96 6.85 21.94 23.58
CA THR A 96 6.14 22.89 22.70
C THR A 96 4.84 22.31 22.14
N ARG A 97 4.79 21.00 21.85
CA ARG A 97 3.55 20.31 21.47
C ARG A 97 2.60 20.11 22.66
N LEU A 98 3.07 19.93 23.90
CA LEU A 98 2.24 19.87 25.12
C LEU A 98 1.53 21.20 25.35
N PHE A 99 2.26 22.31 25.20
CA PHE A 99 1.71 23.66 25.28
C PHE A 99 0.80 24.02 24.09
N LYS A 100 0.99 23.40 22.90
CA LYS A 100 0.07 23.50 21.74
C LYS A 100 -1.08 22.47 21.76
N LEU A 101 -1.01 21.44 22.58
CA LEU A 101 -2.06 20.44 22.84
C LEU A 101 -2.87 20.79 24.10
N THR A 102 -2.89 22.06 24.49
CA THR A 102 -3.76 22.62 25.54
C THR A 102 -5.25 22.60 25.18
N ASN A 103 -5.63 21.96 24.08
CA ASN A 103 -7.01 21.60 23.82
C ASN A 103 -7.42 20.50 24.82
N LEU A 104 -8.04 20.92 25.94
CA LEU A 104 -8.81 20.08 26.86
C LEU A 104 -9.65 19.03 26.13
N GLN A 105 -10.15 19.38 24.94
CA GLN A 105 -10.87 18.50 24.01
C GLN A 105 -10.09 17.21 23.67
N SER A 106 -8.79 17.29 23.37
CA SER A 106 -7.97 16.12 23.01
C SER A 106 -7.70 15.23 24.22
N GLN A 107 -7.48 15.83 25.40
CA GLN A 107 -7.31 15.08 26.65
C GLN A 107 -8.60 14.38 27.05
N LEU A 108 -9.74 15.08 26.94
CA LEU A 108 -11.07 14.54 27.16
C LEU A 108 -11.40 13.43 26.17
N LEU A 109 -11.14 13.62 24.88
CA LEU A 109 -11.39 12.62 23.83
C LEU A 109 -10.56 11.36 24.04
N ASN A 110 -9.29 11.49 24.45
CA ASN A 110 -8.45 10.35 24.80
C ASN A 110 -8.95 9.61 26.05
N ALA A 111 -9.40 10.34 27.07
CA ALA A 111 -9.96 9.74 28.29
C ALA A 111 -11.29 9.02 28.03
N LEU A 112 -12.16 9.63 27.21
CA LEU A 112 -13.42 9.03 26.77
C LEU A 112 -13.16 7.80 25.88
N GLY A 113 -12.26 7.91 24.90
CA GLY A 113 -11.89 6.81 24.00
C GLY A 113 -11.32 5.59 24.72
N GLN A 114 -10.63 5.79 25.85
CA GLN A 114 -10.14 4.69 26.69
C GLN A 114 -11.23 4.01 27.52
N LYS A 115 -12.29 4.74 27.89
CA LYS A 115 -13.40 4.21 28.70
C LYS A 115 -14.55 3.64 27.86
N LEU A 116 -14.64 4.02 26.59
CA LEU A 116 -15.65 3.48 25.68
C LEU A 116 -15.33 2.03 25.27
N PRO A 117 -16.34 1.16 25.14
CA PRO A 117 -16.12 -0.20 24.69
C PRO A 117 -15.54 -0.19 23.28
N LYS A 118 -14.37 -0.84 23.13
CA LYS A 118 -13.72 -0.98 21.82
C LYS A 118 -14.62 -1.84 20.94
N LYS A 119 -15.29 -1.20 19.98
CA LYS A 119 -16.10 -1.90 18.98
C LYS A 119 -15.16 -2.59 17.99
N ASN A 120 -15.52 -3.80 17.57
CA ASN A 120 -14.77 -4.55 16.56
C ASN A 120 -15.05 -3.96 15.16
N ILE A 121 -14.48 -2.79 14.89
CA ILE A 121 -14.69 -2.01 13.67
C ILE A 121 -13.37 -1.83 12.94
N ALA A 122 -13.38 -2.03 11.62
CA ALA A 122 -12.29 -1.66 10.73
C ALA A 122 -12.77 -0.57 9.77
N ILE A 123 -11.95 0.46 9.57
CA ILE A 123 -12.24 1.56 8.64
C ILE A 123 -11.23 1.51 7.51
N PHE A 124 -11.71 1.63 6.28
CA PHE A 124 -10.92 1.59 5.06
C PHE A 124 -11.06 2.91 4.30
N GLU A 125 -9.98 3.36 3.68
CA GLU A 125 -9.98 4.54 2.82
C GLU A 125 -9.00 4.32 1.68
N SER A 126 -9.36 4.74 0.46
CA SER A 126 -8.47 4.75 -0.69
C SER A 126 -8.56 6.09 -1.42
N PHE A 127 -7.40 6.62 -1.84
CA PHE A 127 -7.27 7.90 -2.56
C PHE A 127 -8.11 9.05 -1.97
N PHE A 128 -8.00 9.28 -0.66
CA PHE A 128 -8.75 10.32 0.07
C PHE A 128 -10.28 10.11 0.11
N GLY A 129 -10.73 8.86 0.02
CA GLY A 129 -12.14 8.47 0.08
C GLY A 129 -12.88 8.61 -1.25
N ARG A 130 -12.15 8.65 -2.38
CA ARG A 130 -12.76 8.86 -3.70
C ARG A 130 -13.19 7.58 -4.40
N GLN A 131 -12.68 6.43 -3.98
CA GLN A 131 -12.88 5.18 -4.72
C GLN A 131 -12.71 3.94 -3.84
N TYR A 132 -13.37 2.86 -4.27
CA TYR A 132 -13.26 1.52 -3.73
C TYR A 132 -12.19 0.74 -4.50
N SER A 133 -10.92 0.85 -4.11
CA SER A 133 -9.81 0.27 -4.89
C SER A 133 -8.54 0.02 -4.08
N ASP A 134 -7.50 -0.46 -4.78
CA ASP A 134 -6.13 -0.61 -4.30
C ASP A 134 -6.03 -1.63 -3.14
N ASN A 135 -4.95 -1.57 -2.38
CA ASN A 135 -4.67 -2.44 -1.26
C ASN A 135 -5.77 -2.41 -0.19
N PRO A 136 -6.40 -1.26 0.17
CA PRO A 136 -7.50 -1.22 1.13
C PRO A 136 -8.70 -2.08 0.71
N LYS A 137 -9.05 -2.10 -0.59
CA LYS A 137 -10.11 -2.97 -1.13
C LYS A 137 -9.76 -4.44 -0.97
N ALA A 138 -8.53 -4.83 -1.32
CA ALA A 138 -8.12 -6.22 -1.20
C ALA A 138 -8.22 -6.70 0.25
N ILE A 139 -7.74 -5.90 1.21
CA ILE A 139 -7.83 -6.21 2.64
C ILE A 139 -9.30 -6.26 3.09
N TYR A 140 -10.12 -5.28 2.69
CA TYR A 140 -11.54 -5.26 3.00
C TYR A 140 -12.27 -6.53 2.52
N ASP A 141 -12.07 -6.93 1.27
CA ASP A 141 -12.73 -8.12 0.70
C ASP A 141 -12.31 -9.38 1.46
N TYR A 142 -11.01 -9.53 1.75
CA TYR A 142 -10.50 -10.65 2.55
C TYR A 142 -11.07 -10.66 3.96
N MET A 143 -11.11 -9.50 4.64
CA MET A 143 -11.68 -9.38 5.99
C MET A 143 -13.18 -9.64 6.00
N LYS A 144 -13.93 -9.12 5.02
CA LYS A 144 -15.38 -9.35 4.93
C LYS A 144 -15.71 -10.83 4.77
N ALA A 145 -14.93 -11.56 3.99
CA ALA A 145 -15.14 -12.98 3.75
C ALA A 145 -14.73 -13.87 4.95
N ASN A 146 -13.62 -13.55 5.63
CA ASN A 146 -13.02 -14.43 6.65
C ASN A 146 -13.26 -13.97 8.10
N TYR A 147 -13.62 -12.71 8.31
CA TYR A 147 -13.79 -12.08 9.62
C TYR A 147 -15.13 -11.30 9.72
N PRO A 148 -16.30 -11.92 9.48
CA PRO A 148 -17.60 -11.24 9.47
C PRO A 148 -17.98 -10.60 10.83
N GLN A 149 -17.32 -11.02 11.92
CA GLN A 149 -17.45 -10.40 13.24
C GLN A 149 -16.82 -9.00 13.33
N ILE A 150 -15.94 -8.63 12.39
CA ILE A 150 -15.35 -7.30 12.29
C ILE A 150 -16.25 -6.46 11.37
N LYS A 151 -16.83 -5.39 11.91
CA LYS A 151 -17.66 -4.47 11.14
C LYS A 151 -16.77 -3.57 10.29
N ALA A 152 -16.74 -3.82 8.99
CA ALA A 152 -15.91 -3.08 8.05
C ALA A 152 -16.70 -1.93 7.38
N TYR A 153 -16.17 -0.71 7.45
CA TYR A 153 -16.76 0.48 6.82
C TYR A 153 -15.73 1.23 5.97
N TRP A 154 -16.19 1.88 4.91
CA TRP A 154 -15.37 2.78 4.10
C TRP A 154 -15.54 4.24 4.52
N ASN A 155 -14.45 4.98 4.70
CA ASN A 155 -14.49 6.43 4.82
C ASN A 155 -14.51 7.05 3.42
N VAL A 156 -15.60 7.73 3.07
CA VAL A 156 -15.90 8.13 1.69
C VAL A 156 -16.12 9.63 1.60
N ASN A 157 -15.52 10.27 0.60
CA ASN A 157 -15.81 11.66 0.27
C ASN A 157 -17.23 11.74 -0.29
N LYS A 158 -18.00 12.71 0.19
CA LYS A 158 -19.42 12.93 -0.15
C LYS A 158 -19.70 12.88 -1.65
N ASP A 159 -18.80 13.43 -2.47
CA ASP A 159 -18.98 13.50 -3.92
C ASP A 159 -18.88 12.13 -4.62
N TYR A 160 -18.43 11.10 -3.91
CA TYR A 160 -18.16 9.75 -4.44
C TYR A 160 -19.01 8.65 -3.77
N GLU A 161 -20.02 9.02 -2.99
CA GLU A 161 -20.86 8.06 -2.25
C GLU A 161 -21.69 7.17 -3.17
N GLN A 162 -22.09 7.67 -4.35
CA GLN A 162 -23.01 6.98 -5.24
C GLN A 162 -22.56 5.55 -5.56
N TYR A 163 -21.26 5.36 -5.85
CA TYR A 163 -20.71 4.02 -6.10
C TYR A 163 -20.93 3.07 -4.92
N PHE A 164 -20.76 3.55 -3.68
CA PHE A 164 -20.91 2.74 -2.48
C PHE A 164 -22.37 2.41 -2.20
N ILE A 165 -23.29 3.34 -2.49
CA ILE A 165 -24.74 3.12 -2.41
C ILE A 165 -25.17 2.04 -3.42
N ASP A 166 -24.80 2.20 -4.68
CA ASP A 166 -25.21 1.31 -5.78
C ASP A 166 -24.75 -0.14 -5.55
N HIS A 167 -23.56 -0.30 -4.98
CA HIS A 167 -22.96 -1.61 -4.70
C HIS A 167 -23.22 -2.10 -3.26
N GLN A 168 -24.04 -1.39 -2.49
CA GLN A 168 -24.40 -1.73 -1.11
C GLN A 168 -23.18 -1.96 -0.20
N ILE A 169 -22.13 -1.15 -0.39
CA ILE A 169 -20.90 -1.21 0.39
C ILE A 169 -21.07 -0.31 1.62
N PRO A 170 -20.94 -0.85 2.85
CA PRO A 170 -21.04 -0.03 4.06
C PRO A 170 -19.99 1.07 4.09
N TYR A 171 -20.43 2.31 4.27
CA TYR A 171 -19.56 3.48 4.30
C TYR A 171 -19.98 4.50 5.37
N VAL A 172 -19.10 5.44 5.64
CA VAL A 172 -19.31 6.65 6.43
C VAL A 172 -18.83 7.85 5.62
N THR A 173 -19.64 8.91 5.58
CA THR A 173 -19.24 10.16 4.92
C THR A 173 -18.13 10.81 5.73
N ARG A 174 -17.05 11.15 5.04
CA ARG A 174 -15.90 11.83 5.61
C ARG A 174 -16.33 13.18 6.19
N PHE A 175 -15.85 13.47 7.40
CA PHE A 175 -16.18 14.70 8.14
C PHE A 175 -17.67 14.91 8.45
N SER A 176 -18.48 13.84 8.48
CA SER A 176 -19.92 13.93 8.76
C SER A 176 -20.29 14.56 10.11
N PHE A 177 -19.38 14.55 11.09
CA PHE A 177 -19.57 15.18 12.41
C PHE A 177 -19.44 16.71 12.41
N LEU A 178 -18.99 17.34 11.32
CA LEU A 178 -18.79 18.79 11.20
C LEU A 178 -19.99 19.51 10.56
N LYS A 179 -21.20 18.96 10.67
CA LYS A 179 -22.44 19.54 10.18
C LYS A 179 -23.30 20.07 11.33
#